data_AF-A0A9Q1GZ94-F1
#
_entry.id   AF-A0A9Q1GZ94-F1
#
_cell.length_a   1.000
_cell.length_b   1.000
_cell.length_c   1.000
_cell.angle_alpha   90.00
_cell.angle_beta   90.00
_cell.angle_gamma   90.00
#
_symmetry.space_group_name_H-M   'P 1'
#
loop_
_entity.id
_entity.type
_entity.pdbx_description
1 polymer ?
#
loop_
_entity_poly.entity_id
_entity_poly.type
_entity_poly.pdbx_seq_one_letter_code
_entity_poly.pdbx_strand_id
1 'polypeptide(L)'
;MDMSARERSLSRSTLTCLLQGISGMVTTVELQNEGTVLGRIEHVDGFMNITMSNVCFTDPSGDRNYLDHFFVKGKNVRYVQIPDKVDISKTITREVQHHGKRL
;
A
#
# COMPACT_ATOMS: atom_id res chain seq x y z
N MET A 1 12.31 -11.07 -3.96
CA MET A 1 11.97 -12.27 -3.15
C MET A 1 10.71 -12.87 -3.73
N ASP A 2 10.65 -14.18 -3.88
CA ASP A 2 9.42 -14.83 -4.31
C ASP A 2 8.39 -14.84 -3.17
N MET A 3 7.17 -14.38 -3.46
CA MET A 3 6.06 -14.38 -2.49
C MET A 3 5.72 -15.81 -2.04
N SER A 4 5.43 -15.96 -0.76
CA SER A 4 4.94 -17.24 -0.24
C SER A 4 3.58 -17.62 -0.87
N ALA A 5 3.21 -18.91 -0.83
CA ALA A 5 1.90 -19.34 -1.34
C ALA A 5 0.74 -18.66 -0.58
N ARG A 6 0.89 -18.47 0.74
CA ARG A 6 -0.07 -17.76 1.58
C ARG A 6 -0.20 -16.30 1.18
N GLU A 7 0.92 -15.63 0.99
CA GLU A 7 0.96 -14.23 0.57
C GLU A 7 0.31 -14.04 -0.79
N ARG A 8 0.63 -14.89 -1.77
CA ARG A 8 -0.05 -14.91 -3.07
C ARG A 8 -1.55 -15.08 -2.96
N SER A 9 -1.99 -15.99 -2.08
CA SER A 9 -3.42 -16.20 -1.82
C SER A 9 -4.08 -14.92 -1.28
N LEU A 10 -3.45 -14.24 -0.32
CA LEU A 10 -3.97 -12.98 0.23
C LEU A 10 -4.02 -11.86 -0.81
N SER A 11 -2.97 -11.70 -1.62
CA SER A 11 -2.96 -10.74 -2.73
C SER A 11 -4.12 -10.99 -3.70
N ARG A 12 -4.45 -12.26 -3.99
CA ARG A 12 -5.53 -12.60 -4.94
C ARG A 12 -6.94 -12.53 -4.33
N SER A 13 -7.09 -12.86 -3.05
CA SER A 13 -8.40 -13.05 -2.40
C SER A 13 -8.86 -11.88 -1.53
N THR A 14 -8.04 -10.83 -1.42
CA THR A 14 -8.35 -9.62 -0.66
C THR A 14 -8.15 -8.37 -1.53
N LEU A 15 -8.58 -7.20 -1.04
CA LEU A 15 -8.35 -5.93 -1.71
C LEU A 15 -6.90 -5.42 -1.63
N THR A 16 -5.99 -6.18 -1.02
CA THR A 16 -4.55 -5.86 -1.01
C THR A 16 -3.98 -5.69 -2.42
N CYS A 17 -4.53 -6.42 -3.41
CA CYS A 17 -4.18 -6.25 -4.82
C CYS A 17 -4.40 -4.81 -5.35
N LEU A 18 -5.39 -4.08 -4.85
CA LEU A 18 -5.60 -2.70 -5.27
C LEU A 18 -4.40 -1.83 -4.90
N LEU A 19 -3.89 -2.00 -3.68
CA LEU A 19 -2.73 -1.26 -3.19
C LEU A 19 -1.44 -1.67 -3.92
N GLN A 20 -1.30 -2.95 -4.25
CA GLN A 20 -0.21 -3.44 -5.09
C GLN A 20 -0.25 -2.79 -6.49
N GLY A 21 -1.44 -2.65 -7.07
CA GLY A 21 -1.64 -2.08 -8.39
C GLY A 21 -1.38 -0.56 -8.49
N ILE A 22 -1.29 0.14 -7.36
CA ILE A 22 -0.91 1.56 -7.29
C ILE A 22 0.53 1.79 -6.81
N SER A 23 1.35 0.73 -6.74
CA SER A 23 2.79 0.87 -6.48
C SER A 23 3.42 1.83 -7.48
N GLY A 24 4.35 2.66 -7.00
CA GLY A 24 4.96 3.76 -7.74
C GLY A 24 4.16 5.07 -7.72
N MET A 25 2.94 5.10 -7.18
CA MET A 25 2.17 6.36 -7.01
C MET A 25 2.41 7.01 -5.65
N VAL A 26 2.25 8.33 -5.60
CA VAL A 26 2.23 9.10 -4.35
C VAL A 26 0.82 9.08 -3.79
N THR A 27 0.68 8.75 -2.50
CA THR A 27 -0.59 8.81 -1.80
C THR A 27 -0.40 9.02 -0.29
N THR A 28 -1.51 9.25 0.41
CA THR A 28 -1.58 9.35 1.87
C THR A 28 -2.06 8.03 2.47
N VAL A 29 -1.33 7.53 3.47
CA VAL A 29 -1.76 6.44 4.35
C VAL A 29 -2.10 7.05 5.71
N GLU A 30 -3.34 6.88 6.14
CA GLU A 30 -3.78 7.28 7.48
C GLU A 30 -3.61 6.10 8.43
N LEU A 31 -2.98 6.34 9.57
CA LEU A 31 -2.63 5.32 10.55
C LEU A 31 -3.71 5.21 11.63
N GLN A 32 -3.74 4.05 12.30
CA GLN A 32 -4.68 3.80 13.40
C GLN A 32 -4.47 4.72 14.60
N ASN A 33 -3.27 5.28 14.77
CA ASN A 33 -2.96 6.25 15.80
C ASN A 33 -3.20 7.70 15.36
N GLU A 34 -3.94 7.92 14.27
CA GLU A 34 -4.28 9.26 13.73
C GLU A 34 -3.11 10.01 13.07
N GLY A 35 -1.92 9.41 12.99
CA GLY A 35 -0.84 9.91 12.15
C GLY A 35 -1.13 9.72 10.67
N THR A 36 -0.47 10.50 9.81
CA THR A 36 -0.59 10.38 8.34
C THR A 36 0.78 10.26 7.69
N VAL A 37 0.88 9.45 6.64
CA VAL A 37 2.10 9.20 5.88
C VAL A 37 1.82 9.56 4.42
N LEU A 38 2.27 10.73 3.96
CA LEU A 38 2.23 11.10 2.55
C LEU A 38 3.54 10.68 1.90
N GLY A 39 3.51 9.89 0.83
CA GLY A 39 4.72 9.50 0.11
C GLY A 39 4.47 8.56 -1.06
N ARG A 40 5.53 8.14 -1.74
CA ARG A 40 5.44 7.17 -2.83
C ARG A 40 5.37 5.75 -2.28
N ILE A 41 4.42 4.94 -2.73
CA ILE A 41 4.38 3.51 -2.42
C ILE A 41 5.47 2.82 -3.26
N GLU A 42 6.43 2.18 -2.61
CA GLU A 42 7.45 1.36 -3.28
C GLU A 42 7.00 -0.10 -3.40
N HIS A 43 6.41 -0.64 -2.34
CA HIS A 43 6.00 -2.03 -2.28
C HIS A 43 4.85 -2.25 -1.29
N VAL A 44 3.94 -3.17 -1.63
CA VAL A 44 2.88 -3.66 -0.75
C VAL A 44 2.89 -5.18 -0.77
N ASP A 45 3.10 -5.81 0.38
CA ASP A 45 3.07 -7.27 0.50
C ASP A 45 1.63 -7.80 0.66
N GLY A 46 1.45 -9.13 0.65
CA GLY A 46 0.12 -9.74 0.80
C GLY A 46 -0.54 -9.52 2.18
N PHE A 47 0.15 -8.93 3.15
CA PHE A 47 -0.36 -8.61 4.50
C PHE A 47 -0.62 -7.11 4.67
N MET A 48 -0.60 -6.33 3.58
CA MET A 48 -0.76 -4.88 3.57
C MET A 48 0.37 -4.14 4.31
N ASN A 49 1.55 -4.75 4.47
CA ASN A 49 2.72 -3.98 4.89
C ASN A 49 3.16 -3.10 3.71
N ILE A 50 3.38 -1.82 3.96
CA ILE A 50 3.66 -0.81 2.93
C ILE A 50 5.07 -0.26 3.15
N THR A 51 5.91 -0.38 2.13
CA THR A 51 7.18 0.35 2.05
C THR A 51 6.96 1.61 1.23
N MET A 52 7.37 2.75 1.77
CA MET A 52 7.20 4.06 1.13
C MET A 52 8.54 4.81 1.05
N SER A 53 8.66 5.71 0.07
CA SER A 53 9.80 6.61 -0.09
C SER A 53 9.35 8.08 -0.20
N ASN A 54 10.29 9.00 0.05
CA ASN A 54 10.07 10.45 -0.03
C ASN A 54 8.85 10.89 0.79
N VAL A 55 8.88 10.54 2.07
CA VAL A 55 7.72 10.59 2.96
C VAL A 55 7.69 11.90 3.76
N CYS A 56 6.50 12.49 3.87
CA CYS A 56 6.15 13.44 4.92
C CYS A 56 5.22 12.72 5.92
N PHE A 57 5.76 12.38 7.08
CA PHE A 57 4.98 11.84 8.19
C PHE A 57 4.46 12.99 9.06
N THR A 58 3.15 13.05 9.27
CA THR A 58 2.54 13.97 10.22
C THR A 58 2.07 13.16 11.43
N ASP A 59 2.54 13.50 12.61
CA ASP A 59 2.11 12.83 13.83
C ASP A 59 0.72 13.33 14.30
N PRO A 60 0.11 12.72 15.33
CA PRO A 60 -1.21 13.12 15.81
C PRO A 60 -1.27 14.53 16.40
N SER A 61 -0.13 15.10 16.79
CA SER A 61 -0.02 16.47 17.27
C SER A 61 0.13 17.48 16.12
N GLY A 62 0.31 17.01 14.89
CA GLY A 62 0.47 17.82 13.69
C GLY A 62 1.92 18.07 13.28
N ASP A 63 2.89 17.53 14.01
CA ASP A 63 4.31 17.73 13.71
C ASP A 63 4.74 16.92 12.49
N ARG A 64 5.50 17.56 11.60
CA ARG A 64 5.91 16.99 10.32
C ARG A 64 7.36 16.56 10.32
N ASN A 65 7.60 15.34 9.88
CA ASN A 65 8.92 14.74 9.72
C ASN A 65 9.10 14.25 8.28
N TYR A 66 10.20 14.67 7.64
CA TYR A 66 10.54 14.24 6.28
C TYR A 66 11.54 13.09 6.33
N LEU A 67 11.23 12.00 5.64
CA LEU A 67 11.96 10.73 5.73
C LEU A 67 12.16 10.15 4.33
N ASP A 68 13.38 9.68 4.03
CA ASP A 68 13.67 9.05 2.74
C ASP A 68 12.91 7.73 2.57
N HIS A 69 12.73 6.99 3.67
CA HIS A 69 12.06 5.70 3.71
C HIS A 69 11.14 5.58 4.93
N PHE A 70 9.97 4.96 4.74
CA PHE A 70 9.02 4.68 5.82
C PHE A 70 8.38 3.31 5.63
N PHE A 71 8.23 2.54 6.70
CA PHE A 71 7.59 1.24 6.67
C PHE A 71 6.35 1.24 7.57
N VAL A 72 5.20 0.94 6.98
CA VAL A 72 3.93 0.81 7.69
C VAL A 72 3.57 -0.67 7.81
N LYS A 73 3.39 -1.16 9.04
CA LYS A 73 2.81 -2.49 9.26
C LYS A 73 1.33 -2.45 8.89
N GLY A 74 0.82 -3.45 8.16
CA GLY A 74 -0.58 -3.47 7.70
C GLY A 74 -1.59 -3.32 8.84
N LYS A 75 -1.30 -3.88 10.02
CA LYS A 75 -2.13 -3.72 11.22
C LYS A 75 -2.27 -2.27 11.73
N ASN A 76 -1.41 -1.36 11.31
CA ASN A 76 -1.44 0.05 11.70
C ASN A 76 -2.09 0.93 10.63
N VAL A 77 -2.47 0.38 9.47
CA VAL A 77 -3.18 1.11 8.42
C VAL A 77 -4.64 1.26 8.82
N ARG A 78 -5.17 2.49 8.70
CA ARG A 78 -6.61 2.80 8.85
C ARG A 78 -7.23 3.09 7.49
N TYR A 79 -6.64 4.01 6.73
CA TYR A 79 -7.07 4.33 5.36
C TYR A 79 -5.87 4.46 4.43
N VAL A 80 -6.09 4.18 3.15
CA VAL A 80 -5.19 4.56 2.06
C VAL A 80 -6.00 5.36 1.08
N GLN A 81 -5.58 6.59 0.82
CA GLN A 81 -6.21 7.42 -0.19
C GLN A 81 -5.89 6.82 -1.57
N ILE A 82 -6.89 6.65 -2.41
CA ILE A 82 -6.67 6.13 -3.77
C ILE A 82 -6.57 7.34 -4.70
N PRO A 83 -5.48 7.52 -5.47
CA PRO A 83 -5.37 8.65 -6.38
C PRO A 83 -6.51 8.66 -7.41
N ASP A 84 -7.11 9.84 -7.68
CA ASP A 84 -8.30 9.98 -8.54
C ASP A 84 -8.18 9.36 -9.93
N LYS A 85 -6.95 9.33 -10.47
CA LYS A 85 -6.64 8.74 -11.78
C LYS A 85 -6.74 7.21 -11.83
N VAL A 86 -6.92 6.54 -10.69
CA VAL A 86 -6.95 5.08 -10.58
C VAL A 86 -8.36 4.57 -10.86
N ASP A 87 -8.51 3.84 -11.97
CA ASP A 87 -9.68 3.00 -12.20
C ASP A 87 -9.57 1.76 -11.31
N ILE A 88 -10.29 1.77 -10.19
CA ILE A 88 -10.23 0.73 -9.15
C ILE A 88 -10.56 -0.66 -9.75
N SER A 89 -11.66 -0.77 -10.49
CA SER A 89 -12.14 -2.04 -11.04
C SER A 89 -11.14 -2.62 -12.04
N LYS A 90 -10.59 -1.79 -12.94
CA LYS A 90 -9.55 -2.23 -13.88
C LYS A 90 -8.26 -2.64 -13.15
N THR A 91 -7.88 -1.88 -12.12
CA THR A 91 -6.66 -2.16 -11.34
C THR A 91 -6.77 -3.50 -10.62
N ILE A 92 -7.87 -3.75 -9.91
CA ILE A 92 -8.13 -5.04 -9.24
C ILE A 92 -8.11 -6.18 -10.26
N THR A 93 -8.80 -6.04 -11.38
CA THR A 93 -8.87 -7.09 -12.42
C THR A 93 -7.48 -7.43 -12.97
N ARG A 94 -6.66 -6.41 -13.24
CA ARG A 94 -5.27 -6.59 -13.72
C ARG A 94 -4.43 -7.35 -12.71
N GLU A 95 -4.44 -6.94 -11.44
CA GLU A 95 -3.59 -7.54 -10.40
C GLU A 95 -4.02 -8.97 -10.05
N VAL A 96 -5.33 -9.23 -9.95
CA VAL A 96 -5.84 -10.60 -9.71
C VAL A 96 -5.42 -11.56 -10.83
N GLN A 97 -5.46 -11.12 -12.10
CA GLN A 97 -4.97 -11.92 -13.23
C GLN A 97 -3.45 -12.12 -13.19
N HIS A 98 -2.68 -11.09 -12.85
CA HIS A 98 -1.22 -11.18 -12.72
C HIS A 98 -0.81 -12.22 -11.66
N HIS A 99 -1.52 -12.25 -10.53
CA HIS A 99 -1.29 -13.26 -9.47
C HIS A 99 -1.83 -14.66 -9.81
N GLY A 100 -2.74 -14.79 -10.79
CA GLY A 100 -3.29 -16.07 -11.24
C GLY A 100 -2.46 -16.81 -12.31
N LYS A 101 -1.56 -16.11 -13.02
CA LYS A 101 -0.84 -16.64 -14.20
C LYS A 101 0.51 -17.33 -13.92
N ARG A 102 1.00 -17.37 -12.68
CA ARG A 102 2.30 -17.98 -12.32
C ARG A 102 2.13 -19.40 -11.77
N LEU A 103 1.51 -20.28 -12.55
CA LEU A 103 1.50 -21.74 -12.35
C LEU A 103 2.64 -22.38 -13.13
#